data_AF-A0A929DLK4-F1
#
_entry.id   AF-A0A929DLK4-F1
#
_cell.length_a   1.000
_cell.length_b   1.000
_cell.length_c   1.000
_cell.angle_alpha   90.00
_cell.angle_beta   90.00
_cell.angle_gamma   90.00
#
_symmetry.space_group_name_H-M   'P 1'
#
loop_
_entity.id
_entity.type
_entity.pdbx_description
1 polymer ?
#
loop_
_entity_poly.entity_id
_entity_poly.type
_entity_poly.pdbx_seq_one_letter_code
_entity_poly.pdbx_strand_id
1 'polypeptide(L)'
;MEVELERVKARQSWAIFWALAGTFVVTASVFLVPPFREVVMGFAFIAVSGVMFFLLGVALIFLTVKGELGGIRKRFLILTGASAAAFPVSVLLHNAVYGLFICWFGVGFWERVGLGDEPFFFFMAIVVCPAGFLVGSIGSIVLAIKSAR
;
A
#
# COMPACT_ATOMS: atom_id res chain seq x y z
N MET A 1 -29.33 3.08 -17.79
CA MET A 1 -27.94 3.53 -18.05
C MET A 1 -27.16 3.71 -16.75
N GLU A 2 -27.69 4.43 -15.76
CA GLU A 2 -27.00 4.66 -14.46
C GLU A 2 -26.76 3.38 -13.64
N VAL A 3 -27.74 2.48 -13.57
CA VAL A 3 -27.63 1.20 -12.84
C VAL A 3 -26.56 0.27 -13.45
N GLU A 4 -26.41 0.29 -14.78
CA GLU A 4 -25.39 -0.47 -15.52
C GLU A 4 -23.98 0.03 -15.15
N LEU A 5 -23.83 1.37 -15.12
CA LEU A 5 -22.57 2.03 -14.81
C LEU A 5 -22.11 1.74 -13.38
N GLU A 6 -23.02 1.78 -12.41
CA GLU A 6 -22.71 1.45 -11.01
C GLU A 6 -22.30 -0.02 -10.85
N ARG A 7 -22.95 -0.95 -11.56
CA ARG A 7 -22.57 -2.37 -11.56
C ARG A 7 -21.17 -2.58 -12.11
N VAL A 8 -20.81 -1.87 -13.20
CA VAL A 8 -19.47 -1.94 -13.80
C VAL A 8 -18.41 -1.40 -12.84
N LYS A 9 -18.65 -0.25 -12.20
CA LYS A 9 -17.72 0.35 -11.20
C LYS A 9 -17.51 -0.58 -10.01
N ALA A 10 -18.57 -1.23 -9.52
CA ALA A 10 -18.47 -2.18 -8.41
C ALA A 10 -17.60 -3.39 -8.79
N ARG A 11 -17.83 -3.99 -9.96
CA ARG A 11 -17.00 -5.10 -10.46
C ARG A 11 -15.54 -4.70 -10.63
N GLN A 12 -15.29 -3.51 -11.17
CA GLN A 12 -13.95 -2.98 -11.37
C GLN A 12 -13.22 -2.72 -10.05
N SER A 13 -13.91 -2.20 -9.04
CA SER A 13 -13.35 -1.97 -7.71
C SER A 13 -12.89 -3.28 -7.06
N TRP A 14 -13.69 -4.35 -7.20
CA TRP A 14 -13.31 -5.68 -6.71
C TRP A 14 -12.15 -6.29 -7.49
N ALA A 15 -12.09 -6.11 -8.81
CA ALA A 15 -10.94 -6.57 -9.59
C ALA A 15 -9.64 -5.88 -9.14
N ILE A 16 -9.67 -4.56 -8.94
CA ILE A 16 -8.53 -3.79 -8.43
C ILE A 16 -8.16 -4.20 -7.01
N PHE A 17 -9.15 -4.45 -6.16
CA PHE A 17 -8.93 -4.95 -4.80
C PHE A 17 -8.16 -6.29 -4.80
N TRP A 18 -8.59 -7.26 -5.62
CA TRP A 18 -7.91 -8.55 -5.72
C TRP A 18 -6.53 -8.43 -6.36
N ALA A 19 -6.36 -7.54 -7.34
CA ALA A 19 -5.05 -7.23 -7.89
C ALA A 19 -4.10 -6.66 -6.81
N LEU A 20 -4.57 -5.71 -6.00
CA LEU A 20 -3.82 -5.16 -4.86
C LEU A 20 -3.44 -6.25 -3.86
N ALA A 21 -4.38 -7.11 -3.47
CA ALA A 21 -4.13 -8.20 -2.55
C ALA A 21 -3.06 -9.16 -3.12
N GLY A 22 -3.15 -9.51 -4.40
CA GLY A 22 -2.15 -10.31 -5.10
C GLY A 22 -0.77 -9.66 -5.12
N THR A 23 -0.69 -8.37 -5.48
CA THR A 23 0.57 -7.61 -5.46
C THR A 23 1.17 -7.57 -4.06
N PHE A 24 0.35 -7.36 -3.02
CA PHE A 24 0.80 -7.37 -1.63
C PHE A 24 1.38 -8.73 -1.24
N VAL A 25 0.69 -9.84 -1.56
CA VAL A 25 1.16 -11.19 -1.26
C VAL A 25 2.48 -11.51 -1.96
N VAL A 26 2.60 -11.18 -3.26
CA VAL A 26 3.83 -11.40 -4.03
C VAL A 26 4.98 -10.55 -3.47
N THR A 27 4.72 -9.29 -3.13
CA THR A 27 5.75 -8.41 -2.57
C THR A 27 6.19 -8.93 -1.20
N ALA A 28 5.23 -9.23 -0.31
CA ALA A 28 5.50 -9.76 1.02
C ALA A 28 6.25 -11.10 0.96
N SER A 29 5.93 -12.00 0.01
CA SER A 29 6.64 -13.27 -0.12
C SER A 29 8.09 -13.08 -0.53
N VAL A 30 8.39 -12.17 -1.46
CA VAL A 30 9.77 -11.83 -1.84
C VAL A 30 10.54 -11.23 -0.65
N PHE A 31 9.90 -10.41 0.18
CA PHE A 31 10.54 -9.87 1.37
C PHE A 31 10.71 -10.92 2.48
N LEU A 32 9.77 -11.83 2.70
CA LEU A 32 9.79 -12.72 3.87
C LEU A 32 10.47 -14.08 3.62
N VAL A 33 10.56 -14.52 2.36
CA VAL A 33 11.07 -15.87 2.00
C VAL A 33 12.44 -15.75 1.34
N PRO A 34 13.54 -16.17 2.00
CA PRO A 34 14.90 -15.98 1.49
C PRO A 34 15.14 -16.52 0.07
N PRO A 35 14.68 -17.73 -0.30
CA PRO A 35 14.83 -18.22 -1.68
C PRO A 35 14.18 -17.33 -2.74
N PHE A 36 13.02 -16.73 -2.47
CA PHE A 36 12.39 -15.79 -3.41
C PHE A 36 13.13 -14.47 -3.46
N ARG A 37 13.62 -14.02 -2.29
CA ARG A 37 14.43 -12.81 -2.19
C ARG A 37 15.66 -12.90 -3.10
N GLU A 38 16.42 -13.99 -3.01
CA GLU A 38 17.66 -14.16 -3.77
C GLU A 38 17.46 -14.23 -5.29
N VAL A 39 16.31 -14.76 -5.73
CA VAL A 39 16.01 -14.94 -7.16
C VAL A 39 15.35 -13.71 -7.78
N VAL A 40 14.47 -13.04 -7.05
CA VAL A 40 13.55 -12.02 -7.60
C VAL A 40 13.88 -10.61 -7.14
N MET A 41 14.50 -10.46 -5.96
CA MET A 41 14.74 -9.13 -5.39
C MET A 41 15.79 -8.37 -6.20
N GLY A 42 15.33 -7.33 -6.87
CA GLY A 42 16.17 -6.40 -7.60
C GLY A 42 15.49 -5.03 -7.68
N PHE A 43 16.28 -4.01 -8.04
CA PHE A 43 15.79 -2.64 -8.14
C PHE A 43 14.56 -2.52 -9.05
N ALA A 44 14.58 -3.19 -10.21
CA ALA A 44 13.46 -3.20 -11.14
C ALA A 44 12.18 -3.81 -10.53
N PHE A 45 12.30 -4.94 -9.82
CA PHE A 45 11.16 -5.56 -9.15
C PHE A 45 10.55 -4.61 -8.12
N ILE A 46 11.38 -4.04 -7.22
CA ILE A 46 10.93 -3.11 -6.17
C ILE A 46 10.25 -1.88 -6.77
N ALA A 47 10.86 -1.28 -7.80
CA ALA A 47 10.33 -0.09 -8.46
C ALA A 47 8.98 -0.39 -9.14
N VAL A 48 8.90 -1.48 -9.92
CA VAL A 48 7.67 -1.87 -10.63
C VAL A 48 6.58 -2.26 -9.64
N SER A 49 6.87 -3.10 -8.65
CA SER A 49 5.89 -3.49 -7.63
C SER A 49 5.39 -2.28 -6.84
N GLY A 50 6.29 -1.35 -6.48
CA GLY A 50 5.95 -0.13 -5.76
C GLY A 50 5.04 0.80 -6.57
N VAL A 51 5.36 1.04 -7.84
CA VAL A 51 4.53 1.85 -8.75
C VAL A 51 3.17 1.19 -8.97
N MET A 52 3.14 -0.12 -9.21
CA MET A 52 1.88 -0.86 -9.37
C MET A 52 1.01 -0.78 -8.11
N PHE A 53 1.61 -0.97 -6.94
CA PHE A 53 0.91 -0.90 -5.66
C PHE A 53 0.36 0.51 -5.38
N PHE A 54 1.13 1.54 -5.72
CA PHE A 54 0.70 2.94 -5.65
C PHE A 54 -0.51 3.21 -6.57
N LEU A 55 -0.37 2.90 -7.86
CA LEU A 55 -1.37 3.21 -8.87
C LEU A 55 -2.68 2.46 -8.60
N LEU A 56 -2.60 1.18 -8.25
CA LEU A 56 -3.78 0.40 -7.87
C LEU A 56 -4.41 0.92 -6.57
N GLY A 57 -3.60 1.33 -5.60
CA GLY A 57 -4.08 1.93 -4.34
C GLY A 57 -4.87 3.21 -4.58
N VAL A 58 -4.31 4.12 -5.37
CA VAL A 58 -4.99 5.37 -5.78
C VAL A 58 -6.25 5.07 -6.59
N ALA A 59 -6.20 4.13 -7.53
CA ALA A 59 -7.35 3.74 -8.33
C ALA A 59 -8.49 3.18 -7.44
N LEU A 60 -8.15 2.36 -6.43
CA LEU A 60 -9.13 1.84 -5.48
C LEU A 60 -9.78 2.95 -4.67
N ILE A 61 -9.00 3.92 -4.15
CA ILE A 61 -9.54 5.08 -3.43
C ILE A 61 -10.48 5.86 -4.34
N PHE A 62 -10.05 6.19 -5.56
CA PHE A 62 -10.83 6.98 -6.49
C PHE A 62 -12.17 6.34 -6.83
N LEU A 63 -12.17 5.03 -7.15
CA LEU A 63 -13.40 4.30 -7.43
C LEU A 63 -14.29 4.16 -6.19
N THR A 64 -13.69 3.97 -5.02
CA THR A 64 -14.46 3.88 -3.76
C THR A 64 -15.09 5.20 -3.36
N VAL A 65 -14.42 6.32 -3.62
CA VAL A 65 -14.95 7.67 -3.36
C VAL A 65 -16.07 8.00 -4.35
N LYS A 66 -15.87 7.71 -5.64
CA LYS A 66 -16.86 7.96 -6.71
C LYS A 66 -18.03 6.98 -6.75
N GLY A 67 -17.88 5.80 -6.18
CA GLY A 67 -18.96 4.83 -6.07
C GLY A 67 -19.90 5.15 -4.92
N GLU A 68 -21.14 4.70 -5.03
CA GLU A 68 -22.16 4.81 -3.97
C GLU A 68 -21.96 3.78 -2.84
N LEU A 69 -20.70 3.38 -2.59
CA LEU A 69 -20.37 2.51 -1.47
C LEU A 69 -20.56 3.30 -0.17
N GLY A 70 -21.67 3.05 0.51
CA GLY A 70 -22.00 3.66 1.80
C GLY A 70 -21.40 2.93 3.00
N GLY A 71 -21.24 3.66 4.10
CA GLY A 71 -21.00 3.08 5.43
C GLY A 71 -19.61 2.47 5.63
N ILE A 72 -19.56 1.39 6.40
CA ILE A 72 -18.31 0.84 6.95
C ILE A 72 -17.43 0.14 5.89
N ARG A 73 -18.02 -0.43 4.84
CA ARG A 73 -17.25 -1.03 3.71
C ARG A 73 -16.41 0.00 2.99
N LYS A 74 -16.96 1.20 2.77
CA LYS A 74 -16.24 2.32 2.14
C LYS A 74 -14.95 2.63 2.90
N ARG A 75 -15.03 2.68 4.24
CA ARG A 75 -13.90 2.97 5.12
C ARG A 75 -12.79 1.92 5.00
N PHE A 76 -13.13 0.64 4.97
CA PHE A 76 -12.15 -0.44 4.81
C PHE A 76 -11.49 -0.45 3.43
N LEU A 77 -12.24 -0.16 2.36
CA LEU A 77 -11.68 -0.05 1.01
C LEU A 77 -10.76 1.17 0.86
N ILE A 78 -11.15 2.32 1.42
CA ILE A 78 -10.28 3.50 1.49
C ILE A 78 -9.04 3.18 2.32
N LEU A 79 -9.17 2.54 3.48
CA LEU A 79 -8.01 2.16 4.30
C LEU A 79 -7.05 1.23 3.54
N THR A 80 -7.59 0.26 2.78
CA THR A 80 -6.79 -0.63 1.93
C THR A 80 -6.02 0.16 0.88
N GLY A 81 -6.71 0.99 0.10
CA GLY A 81 -6.08 1.78 -0.96
C GLY A 81 -5.11 2.84 -0.44
N ALA A 82 -5.45 3.51 0.66
CA ALA A 82 -4.62 4.51 1.31
C ALA A 82 -3.34 3.89 1.86
N SER A 83 -3.43 2.73 2.51
CA SER A 83 -2.26 1.99 3.00
C SER A 83 -1.36 1.53 1.84
N ALA A 84 -1.97 1.09 0.73
CA ALA A 84 -1.22 0.70 -0.46
C ALA A 84 -0.49 1.88 -1.13
N ALA A 85 -1.14 3.05 -1.23
CA ALA A 85 -0.54 4.25 -1.79
C ALA A 85 0.49 4.89 -0.85
N ALA A 86 0.25 4.87 0.46
CA ALA A 86 1.14 5.45 1.46
C ALA A 86 2.45 4.67 1.61
N PHE A 87 2.47 3.36 1.34
CA PHE A 87 3.68 2.54 1.41
C PHE A 87 4.82 3.08 0.52
N PRO A 88 4.69 3.14 -0.82
CA PRO A 88 5.76 3.63 -1.68
C PRO A 88 6.05 5.12 -1.45
N VAL A 89 5.05 5.92 -1.09
CA VAL A 89 5.26 7.33 -0.70
C VAL A 89 6.17 7.42 0.54
N SER A 90 5.94 6.57 1.54
CA SER A 90 6.77 6.52 2.74
C SER A 90 8.19 6.05 2.42
N VAL A 91 8.37 5.07 1.54
CA VAL A 91 9.71 4.65 1.09
C VAL A 91 10.45 5.80 0.39
N LEU A 92 9.77 6.56 -0.48
CA LEU A 92 10.38 7.72 -1.14
C LEU A 92 10.74 8.82 -0.14
N LEU A 93 9.81 9.15 0.77
CA LEU A 93 10.02 10.19 1.79
C LEU A 93 11.12 9.81 2.77
N HIS A 94 11.20 8.54 3.17
CA HIS A 94 12.29 8.01 3.99
C HIS A 94 13.65 8.31 3.36
N ASN A 95 13.84 7.92 2.10
CA ASN A 95 15.10 8.14 1.39
C ASN A 95 15.38 9.63 1.15
N ALA A 96 14.36 10.40 0.78
CA ALA A 96 14.50 11.83 0.53
C ALA A 96 14.90 12.59 1.80
N VAL A 97 14.23 12.34 2.93
CA VAL A 97 14.52 12.97 4.21
C VAL A 97 15.85 12.48 4.76
N TYR A 98 16.14 11.18 4.67
CA TYR A 98 17.42 10.61 5.06
C TYR A 98 18.59 11.33 4.34
N GLY A 99 18.51 11.43 3.01
CA GLY A 99 19.52 12.08 2.19
C GLY A 99 19.61 13.59 2.42
N LEU A 100 18.47 14.27 2.56
CA LEU A 100 18.42 15.72 2.80
C LEU A 100 19.14 16.12 4.09
N PHE A 101 18.95 15.34 5.17
CA PHE A 101 19.61 15.59 6.44
C PHE A 101 21.11 15.30 6.36
N ILE A 102 21.54 14.28 5.60
CA ILE A 102 22.96 14.05 5.34
C ILE A 102 23.57 15.21 4.53
N CYS A 103 22.86 15.75 3.55
CA CYS A 103 23.32 16.89 2.75
C CYS A 103 23.51 18.15 3.61
N TRP A 104 22.63 18.40 4.59
CA TRP A 104 22.70 19.60 5.43
C TRP A 104 23.60 19.45 6.65
N PHE A 105 23.55 18.30 7.33
CA PHE A 105 24.22 18.09 8.60
C PHE A 105 25.47 17.20 8.49
N GLY A 106 25.77 16.69 7.29
CA GLY A 106 26.95 15.88 6.98
C GLY A 106 26.74 14.37 7.17
N VAL A 107 27.59 13.59 6.51
CA VAL A 107 27.64 12.11 6.62
C VAL A 107 27.77 11.71 8.10
N GLY A 108 27.04 10.68 8.51
CA GLY A 108 27.01 10.22 9.91
C GLY A 108 25.97 10.92 10.79
N PHE A 109 25.10 11.77 10.22
CA PHE A 109 24.10 12.52 10.99
C PHE A 109 23.19 11.60 11.82
N TRP A 110 22.62 10.57 11.20
CA TRP A 110 21.66 9.68 11.83
C TRP A 110 22.29 8.84 12.96
N GLU A 111 23.56 8.50 12.83
CA GLU A 111 24.36 7.84 13.86
C GLU A 111 24.67 8.79 15.02
N ARG A 112 25.03 10.05 14.74
CA ARG A 112 25.30 11.06 15.77
C ARG A 112 24.09 11.36 16.65
N VAL A 113 22.88 11.28 16.09
CA VAL A 113 21.62 11.44 16.85
C VAL A 113 21.11 10.12 17.45
N GLY A 114 21.87 9.03 17.29
CA GLY A 114 21.58 7.74 17.91
C GLY A 114 20.43 6.94 17.28
N LEU A 115 19.96 7.33 16.09
CA LEU A 115 18.85 6.66 15.40
C LEU A 115 19.33 5.68 14.32
N GLY A 116 20.49 5.94 13.72
CA GLY A 116 21.07 5.13 12.65
C GLY A 116 20.35 5.21 11.30
N ASP A 117 19.07 5.55 11.30
CA ASP A 117 18.26 5.74 10.11
C ASP A 117 17.13 6.77 10.33
N GLU A 118 16.43 7.18 9.27
CA GLU A 118 15.23 8.00 9.36
C GLU A 118 14.06 7.14 9.88
N PRO A 119 13.54 7.38 11.09
CA PRO A 119 12.67 6.41 11.75
C PRO A 119 11.19 6.52 11.37
N PHE A 120 10.70 7.72 11.01
CA PHE A 120 9.27 7.97 10.89
C PHE A 120 8.70 7.35 9.63
N PHE A 121 9.23 7.70 8.45
CA PHE A 121 8.71 7.15 7.20
C PHE A 121 9.10 5.68 7.03
N PHE A 122 10.26 5.27 7.58
CA PHE A 122 10.61 3.86 7.68
C PHE A 122 9.54 3.08 8.45
N PHE A 123 9.23 3.48 9.70
CA PHE A 123 8.22 2.81 10.53
C PHE A 123 6.84 2.81 9.87
N MET A 124 6.47 3.91 9.22
CA MET A 124 5.24 3.99 8.44
C MET A 124 5.20 2.95 7.31
N ALA A 125 6.28 2.79 6.56
CA ALA A 125 6.37 1.83 5.45
C ALA A 125 6.39 0.39 5.94
N ILE A 126 7.15 0.06 6.99
CA ILE A 126 7.37 -1.33 7.41
C ILE A 126 6.32 -1.87 8.37
N VAL A 127 5.65 -1.01 9.16
CA VAL A 127 4.68 -1.44 10.18
C VAL A 127 3.28 -0.91 9.87
N VAL A 128 3.13 0.42 9.78
CA VAL A 128 1.80 1.04 9.75
C VAL A 128 1.05 0.73 8.46
N CYS A 129 1.70 0.88 7.29
CA CYS A 129 1.06 0.62 6.00
C CYS A 129 0.69 -0.86 5.82
N PRO A 130 1.58 -1.85 6.10
CA PRO A 130 1.21 -3.26 6.01
C PRO A 130 0.07 -3.64 6.96
N ALA A 131 0.12 -3.17 8.22
CA ALA A 131 -0.96 -3.42 9.18
C ALA A 131 -2.29 -2.80 8.73
N GLY A 132 -2.27 -1.55 8.28
CA GLY A 132 -3.44 -0.85 7.74
C GLY A 132 -4.02 -1.56 6.51
N PHE A 133 -3.15 -2.05 5.62
CA PHE A 133 -3.55 -2.81 4.44
C PHE A 133 -4.24 -4.13 4.83
N LEU A 134 -3.70 -4.87 5.80
CA LEU A 134 -4.29 -6.11 6.30
C LEU A 134 -5.65 -5.86 6.96
N VAL A 135 -5.76 -4.88 7.85
CA VAL A 135 -7.03 -4.51 8.49
C VAL A 135 -8.06 -4.07 7.44
N GLY A 136 -7.64 -3.24 6.49
CA GLY A 136 -8.45 -2.80 5.35
C GLY A 136 -9.00 -3.96 4.51
N SER A 137 -8.11 -4.85 4.09
CA SER A 137 -8.44 -5.94 3.19
C SER A 137 -9.30 -7.00 3.85
N ILE A 138 -8.94 -7.45 5.05
CA ILE A 138 -9.71 -8.42 5.83
C ILE A 138 -11.11 -7.86 6.14
N GLY A 139 -11.20 -6.61 6.61
CA GLY A 139 -12.48 -5.97 6.90
C GLY A 139 -13.38 -5.86 5.67
N SER A 140 -12.80 -5.54 4.50
CA SER A 140 -13.53 -5.49 3.23
C SER A 140 -14.09 -6.86 2.84
N ILE A 141 -13.29 -7.93 2.95
CA ILE A 141 -13.68 -9.31 2.61
C ILE A 141 -14.80 -9.79 3.55
N VAL A 142 -14.61 -9.66 4.87
CA VAL A 142 -15.59 -10.13 5.87
C VAL A 142 -16.94 -9.45 5.65
N LEU A 143 -16.93 -8.13 5.44
CA LEU A 143 -18.17 -7.39 5.22
C LEU A 143 -18.83 -7.76 3.89
N ALA A 144 -18.07 -8.04 2.84
CA ALA A 144 -18.62 -8.46 1.55
C ALA A 144 -19.30 -9.83 1.63
N ILE A 145 -18.68 -10.78 2.33
CA ILE A 145 -19.28 -12.09 2.61
C ILE A 145 -20.55 -11.93 3.43
N LYS A 146 -20.54 -11.05 4.45
CA LYS A 146 -21.73 -10.80 5.28
C LYS A 146 -22.89 -10.16 4.51
N SER A 147 -22.67 -9.39 3.43
CA SER A 147 -23.79 -8.93 2.57
C SER A 147 -24.32 -9.98 1.61
N ALA A 148 -23.51 -10.96 1.27
CA ALA A 148 -23.87 -11.97 0.28
C ALA A 148 -24.75 -13.06 0.90
N ARG A 149 -24.77 -13.16 2.24
CA ARG A 149 -25.74 -13.91 3.03
C ARG A 149 -26.90 -13.00 3.44
#